data_AF-O59734-F1
#
_entry.id   AF-O59734-F1
#
_cell.length_a   1.000
_cell.length_b   1.000
_cell.length_c   1.000
_cell.angle_alpha   90.00
_cell.angle_beta   90.00
_cell.angle_gamma   90.00
#
_symmetry.space_group_name_H-M   'P 1'
#
loop_
_entity.id
_entity.type
_entity.pdbx_description
1 polymer ?
#
loop_
_entity_poly.entity_id
_entity_poly.type
_entity_poly.pdbx_seq_one_letter_code
_entity_poly.pdbx_strand_id
1 'polypeptide(L)' 'MSFVPVNPKPFLQGLIGKPVLVRLKWGQEYKGTLQSVDSYMNLQLLNAEELVDGVKTGDLGEILIRCNNVLWVGESTV' A
#
# COMPACT_ATOMS: atom_id res chain seq x y z
N MET A 1 -4.00 -24.20 -14.49
CA MET A 1 -3.27 -23.63 -13.34
C MET A 1 -4.13 -23.85 -12.12
N SER A 2 -3.61 -24.52 -11.09
CA SER A 2 -4.32 -24.63 -9.80
C SER A 2 -4.27 -23.27 -9.10
N PHE A 3 -5.41 -22.78 -8.62
CA PHE A 3 -5.45 -21.64 -7.72
C PHE A 3 -4.73 -22.05 -6.43
N VAL A 4 -3.59 -21.43 -6.14
CA VAL A 4 -2.91 -21.60 -4.86
C VAL A 4 -3.37 -20.44 -3.97
N PRO A 5 -4.16 -20.68 -2.92
CA PRO A 5 -4.57 -19.62 -2.01
C PRO A 5 -3.31 -19.00 -1.39
N VAL A 6 -3.11 -17.71 -1.64
CA VAL A 6 -1.99 -16.97 -1.06
C VAL A 6 -2.45 -16.39 0.27
N ASN A 7 -1.70 -16.71 1.32
CA ASN A 7 -1.96 -16.14 2.63
C ASN A 7 -1.66 -14.62 2.62
N PRO A 8 -2.46 -13.77 3.30
CA PRO A 8 -2.29 -12.32 3.26
C PRO A 8 -0.93 -11.81 3.75
N LYS A 9 -0.34 -12.47 4.77
CA LYS A 9 0.96 -12.09 5.31
C LYS A 9 2.10 -12.30 4.29
N PRO A 10 2.27 -13.50 3.70
CA PRO A 10 3.19 -13.71 2.58
C PRO A 10 2.95 -12.78 1.38
N PHE A 11 1.68 -12.50 1.05
CA PHE A 11 1.34 -11.55 -0.01
C PHE A 11 1.91 -10.16 0.28
N LEU A 12 1.63 -9.60 1.46
CA LEU A 12 2.15 -8.30 1.88
C LEU A 12 3.69 -8.27 1.94
N GLN A 13 4.31 -9.34 2.43
CA GLN A 13 5.77 -9.45 2.45
C GLN A 13 6.38 -9.44 1.05
N GLY A 14 5.71 -10.05 0.07
CA GLY A 14 6.13 -10.03 -1.33
C GLY A 14 6.00 -8.65 -2.01
N LEU A 15 5.29 -7.71 -1.39
CA LEU A 15 5.18 -6.33 -1.86
C LEU A 15 6.29 -5.41 -1.32
N ILE A 16 7.08 -5.86 -0.34
CA ILE A 16 8.16 -5.05 0.23
C ILE A 16 9.21 -4.74 -0.87
N GLY A 17 9.60 -3.48 -0.96
CA GLY A 17 10.50 -2.94 -1.98
C GLY A 17 9.81 -2.58 -3.30
N LYS A 18 8.52 -2.85 -3.45
CA LYS A 18 7.76 -2.55 -4.67
C LYS A 18 6.91 -1.29 -4.54
N PRO A 19 6.62 -0.60 -5.65
CA PRO A 19 5.58 0.41 -5.67
C PRO A 19 4.23 -0.22 -5.39
N VAL A 20 3.49 0.32 -4.42
CA VAL A 20 2.16 -0.12 -4.05
C VAL A 20 1.17 1.03 -4.12
N LEU A 21 -0.08 0.69 -4.36
CA LEU A 21 -1.23 1.57 -4.23
C LEU A 21 -2.05 1.11 -3.02
N VAL A 22 -2.33 2.04 -2.11
CA VAL A 22 -3.08 1.81 -0.87
C VAL A 22 -4.30 2.71 -0.88
N ARG A 23 -5.49 2.12 -0.80
CA ARG A 23 -6.74 2.88 -0.64
C ARG A 23 -7.20 2.81 0.81
N LEU A 24 -7.54 3.96 1.37
CA LEU A 24 -8.13 4.05 2.71
C LEU A 24 -9.65 3.88 2.65
N LYS A 25 -10.23 3.50 3.79
CA LYS A 25 -11.68 3.35 3.98
C LYS A 25 -12.49 4.61 3.64
N TRP A 26 -11.87 5.79 3.72
CA TRP A 26 -12.52 7.08 3.51
C TRP A 26 -12.28 7.66 2.11
N GLY A 27 -11.69 6.87 1.20
CA GLY A 27 -11.56 7.23 -0.22
C GLY A 27 -10.20 7.80 -0.63
N GLN A 28 -9.34 8.20 0.31
CA GLN A 28 -7.99 8.64 -0.01
C GLN A 28 -7.15 7.49 -0.56
N GLU A 29 -6.32 7.80 -1.55
CA GLU A 29 -5.38 6.86 -2.15
C GLU A 29 -3.96 7.36 -1.98
N TYR A 30 -3.05 6.43 -1.68
CA TYR A 30 -1.62 6.70 -1.55
C TYR A 30 -0.85 5.74 -2.43
N LYS A 31 0.07 6.29 -3.21
CA LYS A 31 1.05 5.52 -4.00
C LYS A 31 2.42 5.72 -3.39
N GLY A 32 3.18 4.67 -3.19
CA GLY A 32 4.55 4.79 -2.67
C GLY A 32 5.27 3.46 -2.70
N THR A 33 6.57 3.45 -2.41
CA THR A 33 7.33 2.20 -2.27
C THR A 33 7.11 1.62 -0.88
N LEU A 34 6.62 0.38 -0.80
CA LEU A 34 6.42 -0.28 0.49
C LEU A 34 7.77 -0.64 1.10
N GLN A 35 8.14 0.00 2.20
CA GLN A 35 9.42 -0.22 2.87
C GLN A 35 9.33 -1.32 3.90
N SER A 36 8.29 -1.31 4.73
CA SER A 36 8.12 -2.29 5.80
C SER A 36 6.66 -2.51 6.14
N VAL A 37 6.39 -3.68 6.71
CA VAL A 37 5.07 -4.09 7.21
C VAL A 37 5.27 -4.78 8.55
N ASP A 38 4.45 -4.44 9.55
CA ASP A 38 4.48 -5.09 10.86
C ASP A 38 3.46 -6.24 10.98
N SER A 39 3.39 -6.87 12.16
CA SER A 39 2.44 -7.96 12.43
C SER A 39 0.97 -7.54 12.38
N TYR A 40 0.69 -6.23 12.54
CA TYR A 40 -0.64 -5.65 12.47
C TYR A 40 -1.01 -5.20 11.06
N MET A 41 -0.10 -5.32 10.08
CA MET A 41 -0.23 -4.82 8.71
C MET A 41 -0.25 -3.29 8.63
N ASN A 42 0.41 -2.60 9.56
CA ASN A 42 0.74 -1.19 9.35
C ASN A 42 1.77 -1.10 8.23
N LEU A 43 1.65 -0.08 7.37
CA LEU A 43 2.44 0.05 6.14
C LEU A 43 3.33 1.28 6.24
N GLN A 44 4.64 1.11 6.09
CA GLN A 44 5.57 2.22 5.90
C GLN A 44 5.79 2.42 4.39
N LEU A 45 5.41 3.59 3.88
CA LEU A 45 5.61 3.96 2.48
C LEU A 45 6.70 5.03 2.36
N LEU A 46 7.63 4.81 1.44
CA LEU A 46 8.61 5.79 0.99
C LEU A 46 8.12 6.48 -0.27
N ASN A 47 8.51 7.74 -0.45
CA ASN A 47 8.14 8.59 -1.59
C ASN A 47 6.63 8.52 -1.87
N ALA A 48 5.84 8.62 -0.80
CA ALA A 48 4.41 8.54 -0.85
C ALA A 48 3.82 9.78 -1.52
N GLU A 49 2.89 9.54 -2.44
CA GLU A 49 2.12 10.51 -3.17
C GLU A 49 0.65 10.34 -2.80
N GLU A 50 -0.06 11.44 -2.57
CA GLU A 50 -1.51 11.44 -2.40
C GLU A 50 -2.20 11.51 -3.76
N LEU A 51 -3.16 10.62 -3.98
CA LEU A 51 -4.01 10.60 -5.17
C LEU A 51 -5.45 10.90 -4.78
N VAL A 52 -6.03 11.90 -5.45
CA VAL A 52 -7.45 12.24 -5.37
C VAL A 52 -8.03 11.99 -6.76
N ASP A 53 -9.00 11.08 -6.85
CA ASP A 53 -9.62 10.67 -8.12
C ASP A 53 -8.60 10.22 -9.19
N GLY A 54 -7.54 9.52 -8.76
CA GLY A 54 -6.47 9.02 -9.62
C GLY A 54 -5.45 10.08 -10.05
N VAL A 55 -5.60 11.33 -9.61
CA VAL A 55 -4.68 12.43 -9.92
C VAL A 55 -3.78 12.70 -8.72
N LYS A 56 -2.46 12.71 -8.96
CA LYS A 56 -1.47 13.09 -7.95
C LYS A 56 -1.74 14.53 -7.50
N THR A 57 -2.01 14.69 -6.20
CA THR A 57 -2.33 15.99 -5.59
C THR A 57 -1.19 16.52 -4.73
N GLY A 58 -0.34 15.64 -4.18
CA GLY A 58 0.78 16.06 -3.36
C GLY A 58 1.82 14.99 -3.10
N ASP A 59 3.01 15.43 -2.73
CA ASP A 59 4.13 14.61 -2.27
C ASP A 59 4.18 14.65 -0.73
N LEU A 60 4.11 13.48 -0.10
CA LEU A 60 4.12 13.33 1.36
C LEU A 60 5.47 12.81 1.88
N GLY A 61 6.30 12.23 1.01
CA GLY A 61 7.61 11.69 1.40
C GLY A 61 7.46 10.36 2.15
N GLU A 62 7.88 10.29 3.40
CA GLU A 62 7.78 9.06 4.19
C GLU A 62 6.55 9.09 5.10
N ILE A 63 5.67 8.09 4.97
CA ILE A 63 4.45 7.99 5.78
C ILE A 63 4.28 6.60 6.40
N LEU A 64 3.62 6.57 7.56
CA LEU A 64 3.18 5.35 8.21
C LEU A 64 1.65 5.29 8.22
N ILE A 65 1.07 4.30 7.55
CA ILE A 65 -0.37 4.07 7.49
C ILE A 65 -0.75 2.98 8.49
N ARG A 66 -1.71 3.29 9.37
CA ARG A 66 -2.27 2.30 10.28
C ARG A 66 -3.23 1.35 9.56
N CYS A 67 -3.11 0.05 9.83
CA CYS A 67 -3.85 -1.01 9.17
C CYS A 67 -5.37 -0.85 9.25
N ASN A 68 -5.88 -0.33 10.37
CA ASN A 68 -7.31 -0.19 10.62
C ASN A 68 -7.98 0.80 9.66
N ASN A 69 -7.21 1.64 8.97
CA ASN A 69 -7.71 2.59 7.97
C ASN A 69 -7.57 2.07 6.53
N VAL A 70 -6.80 1.00 6.30
CA VAL A 70 -6.59 0.41 4.97
C VAL A 70 -7.84 -0.33 4.53
N LEU A 71 -8.28 -0.07 3.30
CA LEU A 71 -9.35 -0.82 2.63
C LEU A 71 -8.76 -1.94 1.78
N TRP A 72 -7.78 -1.62 0.94
CA TRP A 72 -7.01 -2.59 0.16
C TRP A 72 -5.62 -2.04 -0.18
N VAL A 73 -4.72 -2.96 -0.53
CA VAL A 73 -3.37 -2.68 -1.01
C VAL A 73 -3.06 -3.61 -2.18
N GLY A 74 -2.42 -3.06 -3.21
CA GLY A 74 -2.00 -3.80 -4.39
C GLY A 74 -0.68 -3.29 -4.94
N GLU A 75 0.00 -4.14 -5.69
CA GLU A 75 1.18 -3.73 -6.46
C GLU A 75 0.74 -2.70 -7.51
N SER A 76 1.37 -1.52 -7.51
CA SER A 76 1.16 -0.52 -8.54
C SER A 76 2.13 -0.84 -9.68
N THR A 77 1.67 -1.67 -10.61
CA THR A 77 2.28 -1.73 -11.94
C THR A 77 1.96 -0.41 -12.62
N VAL A 78 2.99 0.33 -13.04
CA VAL A 78 2.87 1.61 -13.76
C VAL A 78 1.79 1.56 -14.84
#